data_AF-A0A2A6Z811-F1
#
_entry.id   AF-A0A2A6Z811-F1
#
_cell.length_a   1.000
_cell.length_b   1.000
_cell.length_c   1.000
_cell.angle_alpha   90.00
_cell.angle_beta   90.00
_cell.angle_gamma   90.00
#
_symmetry.space_group_name_H-M   'P 1'
#
loop_
_entity.id
_entity.type
_entity.pdbx_description
1 polymer ?
#
loop_
_entity_poly.entity_id
_entity_poly.type
_entity_poly.pdbx_seq_one_letter_code
_entity_poly.pdbx_strand_id
1 'polypeptide(L)' 'MTIFKEDKVLGIACGINDSGELFVGGNRSGYNLPDTPKNREKVLKDFDYWTQSSEGRNHLASQPG' A
#
# COMPACT_ATOMS: atom_id res chain seq x y z
N MET A 1 4.77 -13.71 -4.99
CA MET A 1 4.46 -12.44 -4.30
C MET A 1 3.03 -12.48 -3.79
N THR A 2 2.80 -12.06 -2.54
CA THR A 2 1.47 -11.99 -1.92
C THR A 2 1.12 -10.52 -1.68
N ILE A 3 -0.03 -10.05 -2.17
CA ILE A 3 -0.50 -8.67 -1.97
C ILE A 3 -1.50 -8.64 -0.80
N PHE A 4 -1.30 -7.73 0.15
CA PHE A 4 -2.24 -7.49 1.24
C PHE A 4 -3.24 -6.40 0.89
N LYS A 5 -2.74 -5.25 0.40
CA LYS A 5 -3.53 -4.10 -0.03
C LYS A 5 -2.91 -3.49 -1.27
N GLU A 6 -3.74 -2.94 -2.14
CA GLU A 6 -3.33 -2.27 -3.38
C GLU A 6 -4.24 -1.05 -3.61
N ASP A 7 -3.62 0.09 -3.91
CA ASP A 7 -4.28 1.27 -4.43
C ASP A 7 -3.85 1.49 -5.88
N LYS A 8 -4.77 1.19 -6.81
CA LYS A 8 -4.50 1.27 -8.25
C LYS A 8 -4.45 2.70 -8.77
N VAL A 9 -5.05 3.66 -8.08
CA VAL A 9 -5.06 5.07 -8.47
C VAL A 9 -3.68 5.69 -8.26
N LEU A 10 -3.04 5.35 -7.15
CA LEU A 10 -1.67 5.79 -6.82
C LEU A 10 -0.61 4.82 -7.33
N GLY A 11 -0.99 3.58 -7.68
CA GLY A 11 -0.07 2.53 -8.10
C GLY A 11 0.83 2.06 -6.95
N ILE A 12 0.28 2.02 -5.72
CA ILE A 12 0.98 1.62 -4.50
C ILE A 12 0.38 0.30 -4.01
N ALA A 13 1.23 -0.62 -3.56
CA ALA A 13 0.80 -1.87 -2.94
C ALA A 13 1.63 -2.17 -1.69
N CYS A 14 1.12 -3.06 -0.84
CA CYS A 14 1.90 -3.67 0.22
C CYS A 14 1.64 -5.16 0.33
N GLY A 15 2.61 -5.92 0.83
CA GLY A 15 2.54 -7.37 0.83
C GLY A 15 3.87 -8.05 1.16
N ILE A 16 4.01 -9.30 0.73
CA ILE A 16 5.26 -10.08 0.81
C ILE A 16 5.78 -10.31 -0.62
N ASN A 17 7.04 -9.93 -0.88
CA ASN A 17 7.69 -10.12 -2.18
C ASN A 17 8.18 -11.58 -2.36
N ASP A 18 8.74 -11.92 -3.52
CA ASP A 18 9.21 -13.28 -3.80
C ASP A 18 10.43 -13.71 -2.95
N SER A 19 11.14 -12.76 -2.34
CA SER A 19 12.23 -13.01 -1.39
C SER A 19 11.73 -13.30 0.03
N GLY A 20 10.41 -13.26 0.28
CA GLY A 20 9.84 -13.43 1.62
C GLY A 20 9.93 -12.20 2.51
N GLU A 21 10.27 -11.03 1.96
CA GLU A 21 10.28 -9.76 2.69
C GLU A 21 8.95 -9.04 2.54
N LEU A 22 8.57 -8.31 3.59
CA LEU A 22 7.47 -7.36 3.50
C LEU A 22 7.88 -6.18 2.63
N PHE A 23 6.94 -5.65 1.85
CA PHE A 23 7.14 -4.42 1.08
C PHE A 23 5.95 -3.48 1.24
N VAL A 24 6.20 -2.17 1.11
CA VAL A 24 5.18 -1.14 0.85
C VAL A 24 5.74 -0.16 -0.17
N GLY A 25 4.97 0.13 -1.20
CA GLY A 25 5.36 1.09 -2.23
C GLY A 25 4.83 0.78 -3.62
N GLY A 26 5.25 1.62 -4.55
CA GLY A 26 4.93 1.53 -5.97
C GLY A 26 6.16 1.78 -6.83
N ASN A 27 5.94 2.05 -8.12
CA ASN A 27 7.03 2.23 -9.09
C ASN A 27 7.98 3.42 -8.81
N ARG A 28 7.67 4.30 -7.85
CA ARG A 28 8.44 5.53 -7.57
C ARG A 28 9.14 5.54 -6.21
N SER A 29 8.60 4.82 -5.22
CA SER A 29 9.14 4.82 -3.86
C SER A 29 8.58 3.65 -3.07
N GLY A 30 9.37 3.15 -2.13
CA GLY A 30 8.97 2.08 -1.22
C GLY A 30 10.13 1.61 -0.37
N TYR A 31 9.87 0.62 0.46
CA TYR A 31 10.90 -0.07 1.24
C TYR A 31 10.50 -1.51 1.50
N ASN A 32 11.50 -2.33 1.85
CA ASN A 32 11.30 -3.71 2.32
C ASN A 32 11.68 -3.86 3.80
N LEU A 33 11.09 -4.84 4.47
CA LEU A 33 11.40 -5.23 5.85
C LEU A 33 11.32 -6.75 6.02
N PRO A 34 12.07 -7.35 6.98
CA PRO A 34 11.89 -8.75 7.35
C PRO A 34 10.45 -9.04 7.81
N ASP A 35 9.93 -10.22 7.48
CA ASP A 35 8.58 -10.63 7.85
C ASP A 35 8.46 -10.93 9.35
N THR A 36 7.96 -9.94 10.10
CA THR A 36 7.65 -10.05 11.52
C THR A 36 6.29 -9.42 11.80
N PRO A 37 5.57 -9.81 12.87
CA PRO A 37 4.26 -9.22 13.19
C PRO A 37 4.31 -7.69 13.31
N LYS A 38 5.35 -7.15 13.97
CA LYS A 38 5.57 -5.71 14.12
C LYS A 38 5.76 -5.01 12.78
N ASN A 39 6.53 -5.62 11.87
CA ASN A 39 6.76 -5.04 10.54
C ASN A 39 5.52 -5.14 9.65
N ARG A 40 4.73 -6.22 9.78
CA ARG A 40 3.42 -6.34 9.09
C ARG A 40 2.49 -5.20 9.48
N GLU A 41 2.34 -4.92 10.77
CA GLU A 41 1.56 -3.77 11.24
C GLU A 41 2.09 -2.44 10.70
N LYS A 42 3.41 -2.25 10.69
CA LYS A 42 4.03 -1.02 10.15
C LYS A 42 3.72 -0.84 8.66
N VAL A 43 3.91 -1.89 7.88
CA VAL A 43 3.68 -1.89 6.42
C VAL A 43 2.22 -1.58 6.09
N LEU A 44 1.27 -2.13 6.87
CA LEU A 44 -0.15 -1.81 6.73
C LEU A 44 -0.45 -0.35 7.09
N LYS A 45 0.06 0.14 8.23
CA LYS A 45 -0.14 1.54 8.65
C LYS A 45 0.45 2.55 7.66
N ASP A 46 1.64 2.28 7.14
CA ASP A 46 2.30 3.15 6.18
C ASP A 46 1.56 3.14 4.84
N PHE A 47 1.03 1.99 4.41
CA PHE A 47 0.14 1.92 3.25
C PHE A 47 -1.07 2.84 3.45
N ASP A 48 -1.80 2.68 4.56
CA ASP A 48 -2.96 3.52 4.89
C ASP A 48 -2.61 5.02 4.94
N TYR A 49 -1.44 5.36 5.45
CA TYR A 49 -0.94 6.73 5.44
C TYR A 49 -0.70 7.27 4.03
N TRP A 50 -0.13 6.47 3.13
CA TRP A 50 0.15 6.87 1.75
C TRP A 50 -1.10 6.95 0.88
N THR A 51 -2.14 6.16 1.20
CA THR A 51 -3.40 6.11 0.44
C THR A 51 -4.53 6.94 1.06
N GLN A 52 -4.30 7.62 2.18
CA GLN A 52 -5.32 8.47 2.81
C GLN A 52 -5.93 9.53 1.86
N SER A 53 -5.14 10.05 0.90
CA SER A 53 -5.63 11.04 -0.07
C SER A 53 -6.32 10.44 -1.30
N SER A 54 -6.15 9.15 -1.61
CA SER A 54 -6.86 8.51 -2.72
C SER A 54 -8.29 8.14 -2.34
N GLU A 55 -8.55 7.79 -1.07
CA GLU A 55 -9.92 7.57 -0.58
C GLU A 55 -10.78 8.83 -0.72
N GLY A 56 -10.22 10.01 -0.44
CA GLY A 56 -10.88 11.30 -0.68
C GLY A 56 -11.12 11.62 -2.17
N ARG A 57 -10.25 11.13 -3.07
CA ARG A 57 -10.42 11.31 -4.52
C ARG A 57 -11.46 10.39 -5.14
N ASN A 58 -11.63 9.18 -4.61
CA ASN A 58 -12.73 8.28 -5.02
C ASN A 58 -14.11 8.89 -4.70
N HIS A 59 -14.22 9.70 -3.63
CA HIS A 59 -15.46 10.38 -3.28
C HIS A 59 -15.82 11.53 -4.26
N LEU A 60 -14.82 12.17 -4.87
CA LEU A 60 -15.03 13.22 -5.90
C LEU A 60 -15.26 12.63 -7.30
N ALA A 61 -14.68 11.47 -7.61
CA ALA A 61 -14.88 10.79 -8.89
C ALA A 61 -16.23 10.06 -9.02
N SER A 62 -17.01 9.96 -7.93
CA SER A 62 -18.29 9.24 -7.88
C SER A 62 -19.52 10.15 -7.82
N GLN A 63 -19.38 11.47 -7.94
CA GLN A 63 -20.53 12.38 -8.02
C GLN A 63 -20.94 12.57 -9.50
N PRO A 64 -22.16 12.18 -9.91
CA PRO A 64 -22.66 12.52 -11.23
C PRO A 64 -22.86 14.03 -11.29
N GLY A 65 -22.33 14.64 -12.35
CA GLY A 65 -22.55 16.05 -12.67
C GLY A 65 -23.99 16.34 -13.10
#